data_AF-A0A225WQF2-F1
#
_entry.id   AF-A0A225WQF2-F1
#
_cell.length_a   1.000
_cell.length_b   1.000
_cell.length_c   1.000
_cell.angle_alpha   90.00
_cell.angle_beta   90.00
_cell.angle_gamma   90.00
#
_symmetry.space_group_name_H-M   'P 1'
#
loop_
_entity.id
_entity.type
_entity.pdbx_description
1 polymer ?
#
loop_
_entity_poly.entity_id
_entity_poly.type
_entity_poly.pdbx_seq_one_letter_code
_entity_poly.pdbx_strand_id
1 'polypeptide(L)'
;MTSRGFYTVANGAPELLQALYKTSMDVSAPTKAVYLGDSRRENDVKAQADPVEHKGIRLHNWVIGSNKTHITPIDTVDEIGEAAKLTPPEMVFGKNQLVLFHEPTGVCYNFLAVEALKGAHFPPPVSDQAEDIVANQQLKVSIAKHNTNKEDVKELDITYDWTYTTDYKGSLQRLTKSEDSPSTFTTSGVEANVEVTRERIDFEKLKEREPILWFDDVGLYEDELHDHGTSAMSVKVRVMPSGFYVLSRYWMRLDHVVVRLHETRIHHLFGTDHFLREYTRKEEQFDTLFSKGHPKSMANYTNIDTFQHLLPVREAVFEKVLLH
;
A
#
# COMPACT_ATOMS: atom_id res chain seq x y z
N MET A 1 -6.97 -17.85 19.95
CA MET A 1 -7.92 -16.77 19.62
C MET A 1 -7.16 -15.76 18.79
N THR A 2 -7.26 -15.84 17.47
CA THR A 2 -6.80 -14.80 16.55
C THR A 2 -7.49 -13.50 17.00
N SER A 3 -6.73 -12.43 17.29
CA SER A 3 -7.37 -11.17 17.70
C SER A 3 -8.39 -10.78 16.62
N ARG A 4 -9.59 -10.34 17.00
CA ARG A 4 -10.52 -9.73 16.04
C ARG A 4 -10.04 -8.31 15.74
N GLY A 5 -10.39 -7.77 14.58
CA GLY A 5 -10.07 -6.38 14.21
C GLY A 5 -9.11 -6.22 13.02
N PHE A 6 -8.71 -4.98 12.79
CA PHE A 6 -7.87 -4.54 11.68
C PHE A 6 -6.77 -3.59 12.17
N TYR A 7 -5.78 -3.34 11.32
CA TYR A 7 -4.69 -2.43 11.60
C TYR A 7 -4.98 -1.00 11.15
N THR A 8 -4.63 -0.08 12.04
CA THR A 8 -4.66 1.37 11.89
C THR A 8 -3.26 1.91 12.21
N VAL A 9 -3.04 3.21 11.97
CA VAL A 9 -1.77 3.86 12.32
C VAL A 9 -1.38 3.66 13.78
N ALA A 10 -2.37 3.59 14.68
CA ALA A 10 -2.17 3.50 16.12
C ALA A 10 -1.68 2.13 16.61
N ASN A 11 -2.10 1.04 15.97
CA ASN A 11 -1.83 -0.32 16.46
C ASN A 11 -0.98 -1.17 15.49
N GLY A 12 -1.04 -0.94 14.17
CA GLY A 12 -0.40 -1.80 13.18
C GLY A 12 1.10 -1.95 13.39
N ALA A 13 1.84 -0.85 13.23
CA ALA A 13 3.30 -0.88 13.34
C ALA A 13 3.77 -1.26 14.76
N PRO A 14 3.19 -0.71 15.85
CA PRO A 14 3.55 -1.13 17.20
C PRO A 14 3.40 -2.63 17.48
N GLU A 15 2.29 -3.25 17.04
CA GLU A 15 2.04 -4.67 17.24
C GLU A 15 3.02 -5.55 16.46
N LEU A 16 3.26 -5.24 15.17
CA LEU A 16 4.19 -6.01 14.35
C LEU A 16 5.62 -5.88 14.86
N LEU A 17 6.07 -4.66 15.18
CA LEU A 17 7.41 -4.47 15.75
C LEU A 17 7.56 -5.25 17.06
N GLN A 18 6.58 -5.16 17.97
CA GLN A 18 6.62 -5.94 19.21
C GLN A 18 6.71 -7.46 18.94
N ALA A 19 5.97 -7.98 17.97
CA ALA A 19 6.05 -9.39 17.57
C ALA A 19 7.43 -9.77 17.03
N LEU A 20 8.01 -8.93 16.15
CA LEU A 20 9.32 -9.16 15.55
C LEU A 20 10.44 -9.12 16.60
N TYR A 21 10.43 -8.15 17.53
CA TYR A 21 11.43 -8.05 18.60
C TYR A 21 11.32 -9.15 19.66
N LYS A 22 10.11 -9.65 19.96
CA LYS A 22 9.93 -10.81 20.86
C LYS A 22 10.71 -12.03 20.37
N THR A 23 10.79 -12.21 19.05
CA THR A 23 11.53 -13.32 18.45
C THR A 23 13.04 -13.06 18.39
N SER A 24 13.51 -11.81 18.44
CA SER A 24 14.95 -11.51 18.52
C SER A 24 15.49 -11.67 19.94
N MET A 25 16.00 -12.86 20.26
CA MET A 25 17.03 -12.94 21.30
C MET A 25 18.21 -12.08 20.84
N ASP A 26 18.68 -11.23 21.75
CA ASP A 26 19.78 -10.28 21.60
C ASP A 26 20.93 -10.85 20.76
N VAL A 27 21.19 -10.28 19.57
CA VAL A 27 22.43 -10.53 18.83
C VAL A 27 22.95 -9.21 18.27
N SER A 28 24.05 -8.76 18.87
CA SER A 28 24.85 -7.62 18.50
C SER A 28 25.63 -7.91 17.21
N ALA A 29 25.14 -7.40 16.08
CA ALA A 29 25.97 -6.97 14.94
C ALA A 29 25.12 -6.11 13.98
N PRO A 30 25.33 -4.79 13.90
CA PRO A 30 24.51 -3.89 13.08
C PRO A 30 24.67 -4.09 11.55
N THR A 31 25.69 -4.85 11.12
CA THR A 31 26.09 -4.99 9.71
C THR A 31 25.66 -6.29 9.04
N LYS A 32 25.24 -7.33 9.78
CA LYS A 32 24.78 -8.60 9.19
C LYS A 32 23.26 -8.69 9.24
N ALA A 33 22.65 -9.14 8.15
CA ALA A 33 21.22 -9.37 8.08
C ALA A 33 20.78 -10.39 9.15
N VAL A 34 19.79 -10.00 9.96
CA VAL A 34 19.15 -10.87 10.95
C VAL A 34 17.69 -11.07 10.55
N TYR A 35 17.32 -12.30 10.19
CA TYR A 35 15.92 -12.63 9.92
C TYR A 35 15.10 -12.66 11.20
N LEU A 36 13.88 -12.11 11.14
CA LEU A 36 12.96 -11.96 12.26
C LEU A 36 11.69 -12.79 12.02
N GLY A 37 11.04 -13.20 13.11
CA GLY A 37 9.84 -14.02 13.05
C GLY A 37 10.06 -15.29 12.22
N ASP A 38 9.16 -15.51 11.26
CA ASP A 38 9.06 -16.75 10.50
C ASP A 38 10.05 -16.82 9.34
N SER A 39 10.70 -15.70 8.99
CA SER A 39 11.81 -15.68 8.04
C SER A 39 13.02 -16.49 8.54
N ARG A 40 13.07 -16.87 9.82
CA ARG A 40 14.08 -17.80 10.35
C ARG A 40 13.86 -19.26 9.97
N ARG A 41 12.61 -19.63 9.64
CA ARG A 41 12.19 -21.02 9.48
C ARG A 41 12.33 -21.53 8.04
N GLU A 42 12.74 -20.69 7.09
CA GLU A 42 12.75 -21.01 5.65
C GLU A 42 13.66 -22.18 5.24
N ASN A 43 14.44 -22.78 6.15
CA ASN A 43 15.29 -23.92 5.83
C ASN A 43 14.80 -25.30 6.32
N ASP A 44 13.73 -25.41 7.14
CA ASP A 44 13.25 -26.73 7.56
C ASP A 44 11.80 -26.76 8.12
N VAL A 45 10.96 -27.58 7.45
CA VAL A 45 9.71 -28.24 7.92
C VAL A 45 8.31 -27.60 7.67
N LYS A 46 7.47 -28.46 7.06
CA LYS A 46 5.99 -28.57 6.91
C LYS A 46 5.09 -27.36 7.20
N ALA A 47 4.31 -27.00 6.16
CA ALA A 47 3.16 -26.10 6.21
C ALA A 47 2.16 -26.51 7.32
N GLN A 48 1.96 -25.60 8.29
CA GLN A 48 0.79 -25.60 9.17
C GLN A 48 -0.26 -24.67 8.56
N ALA A 49 -1.54 -25.03 8.72
CA ALA A 49 -2.65 -24.36 8.04
C ALA A 49 -3.01 -22.96 8.58
N ASP A 50 -2.42 -22.50 9.69
CA ASP A 50 -2.78 -21.19 10.28
C ASP A 50 -1.78 -20.60 11.32
N PRO A 51 -0.47 -20.42 11.06
CA PRO A 51 0.31 -19.44 11.80
C PRO A 51 0.12 -18.06 11.18
N VAL A 52 -0.25 -17.05 11.97
CA VAL A 52 -0.11 -15.65 11.56
C VAL A 52 1.37 -15.39 11.27
N GLU A 53 1.70 -15.27 9.99
CA GLU A 53 3.08 -15.17 9.52
C GLU A 53 3.59 -13.74 9.73
N HIS A 54 4.34 -13.53 10.80
CA HIS A 54 5.14 -12.31 10.98
C HIS A 54 6.52 -12.60 10.39
N LYS A 55 6.89 -11.90 9.33
CA LYS A 55 8.16 -12.09 8.62
C LYS A 55 8.93 -10.77 8.62
N GLY A 56 10.25 -10.85 8.58
CA GLY A 56 11.05 -9.64 8.52
C GLY A 56 12.56 -9.86 8.54
N ILE A 57 13.26 -8.75 8.41
CA ILE A 57 14.70 -8.65 8.38
C ILE A 57 15.12 -7.39 9.15
N ARG A 58 16.18 -7.51 9.95
CA ARG A 58 16.91 -6.40 10.55
C ARG A 58 18.25 -6.25 9.88
N LEU A 59 18.55 -5.07 9.35
CA LEU A 59 19.78 -4.78 8.61
C LEU A 59 20.05 -3.26 8.61
N HIS A 60 21.28 -2.84 8.88
CA HIS A 60 21.71 -1.43 8.84
C HIS A 60 20.77 -0.46 9.59
N ASN A 61 20.42 -0.80 10.83
CA ASN A 61 19.50 -0.04 11.70
C ASN A 61 18.04 0.02 11.22
N TRP A 62 17.68 -0.72 10.18
CA TRP A 62 16.31 -0.89 9.74
C TRP A 62 15.75 -2.21 10.20
N VAL A 63 14.51 -2.18 10.70
CA VAL A 63 13.64 -3.35 10.83
C VAL A 63 12.58 -3.24 9.76
N ILE A 64 12.61 -4.17 8.82
CA ILE A 64 11.64 -4.28 7.73
C ILE A 64 10.86 -5.57 7.98
N GLY A 65 9.54 -5.48 8.02
CA GLY A 65 8.73 -6.65 8.26
C GLY A 65 7.31 -6.51 7.74
N SER A 66 6.68 -7.66 7.58
CA SER A 66 5.34 -7.80 7.04
C SER A 66 4.50 -8.70 7.93
N ASN A 67 3.19 -8.48 7.84
CA ASN A 67 2.20 -9.41 8.33
C ASN A 67 1.24 -9.73 7.18
N LYS A 68 0.96 -11.02 6.96
CA LYS A 68 0.01 -11.49 5.94
C LYS A 68 -0.97 -12.48 6.55
N THR A 69 -2.24 -12.25 6.33
CA THR A 69 -3.35 -13.04 6.86
C THR A 69 -4.44 -13.25 5.81
N HIS A 70 -5.48 -14.00 6.19
CA HIS A 70 -6.69 -14.18 5.39
C HIS A 70 -7.49 -12.88 5.23
N ILE A 71 -8.48 -12.92 4.33
CA ILE A 71 -9.49 -11.87 4.13
C ILE A 71 -10.21 -11.61 5.44
N THR A 72 -10.45 -10.34 5.75
CA THR A 72 -11.14 -9.92 6.98
C THR A 72 -12.53 -10.56 7.08
N PRO A 73 -12.88 -11.19 8.22
CA PRO A 73 -14.22 -11.74 8.43
C PRO A 73 -15.30 -10.66 8.37
N ILE A 74 -16.50 -11.03 7.92
CA ILE A 74 -17.61 -10.11 7.65
C ILE A 74 -17.91 -9.13 8.81
N ASP A 75 -17.96 -9.62 10.05
CA ASP A 75 -18.21 -8.78 11.24
C ASP A 75 -17.21 -7.61 11.37
N THR A 76 -15.96 -7.83 10.99
CA THR A 76 -14.89 -6.82 11.05
C THR A 76 -14.83 -5.97 9.77
N VAL A 77 -15.35 -6.47 8.65
CA VAL A 77 -15.46 -5.68 7.41
C VAL A 77 -16.41 -4.51 7.61
N ASP A 78 -17.55 -4.70 8.29
CA ASP A 78 -18.49 -3.63 8.59
C ASP A 78 -17.83 -2.50 9.42
N GLU A 79 -17.03 -2.87 10.43
CA GLU A 79 -16.25 -1.90 11.22
C GLU A 79 -15.23 -1.13 10.37
N ILE A 80 -14.61 -1.78 9.36
CA ILE A 80 -13.73 -1.11 8.39
C ILE A 80 -14.55 -0.11 7.55
N GLY A 81 -15.76 -0.47 7.13
CA GLY A 81 -16.65 0.40 6.38
C GLY A 81 -17.03 1.65 7.15
N GLU A 82 -17.36 1.51 8.44
CA GLU A 82 -17.61 2.64 9.34
C GLU A 82 -16.37 3.52 9.51
N ALA A 83 -15.20 2.92 9.73
CA ALA A 83 -13.93 3.64 9.94
C ALA A 83 -13.45 4.38 8.68
N ALA A 84 -13.65 3.80 7.49
CA ALA A 84 -13.28 4.37 6.21
C ALA A 84 -14.40 5.23 5.58
N LYS A 85 -15.61 5.21 6.14
CA LYS A 85 -16.82 5.89 5.64
C LYS A 85 -17.20 5.50 4.21
N LEU A 86 -17.04 4.23 3.86
CA LEU A 86 -17.37 3.68 2.54
C LEU A 86 -17.91 2.25 2.67
N THR A 87 -18.50 1.72 1.60
CA THR A 87 -18.80 0.28 1.51
C THR A 87 -17.51 -0.45 1.14
N PRO A 88 -16.95 -1.31 2.01
CA PRO A 88 -15.65 -1.94 1.76
C PRO A 88 -15.61 -2.81 0.50
N PRO A 89 -14.43 -3.00 -0.10
CA PRO A 89 -14.20 -4.00 -1.14
C PRO A 89 -14.60 -5.41 -0.73
N GLU A 90 -14.85 -6.28 -1.71
CA GLU A 90 -15.13 -7.71 -1.49
C GLU A 90 -14.01 -8.42 -0.72
N MET A 91 -12.74 -8.10 -1.02
CA MET A 91 -11.58 -8.70 -0.38
C MET A 91 -10.75 -7.63 0.32
N VAL A 92 -10.97 -7.43 1.61
CA VAL A 92 -10.11 -6.57 2.44
C VAL A 92 -9.20 -7.43 3.31
N PHE A 93 -7.89 -7.17 3.27
CA PHE A 93 -6.93 -7.81 4.15
C PHE A 93 -6.57 -6.85 5.30
N GLY A 94 -7.53 -6.63 6.21
CA GLY A 94 -7.42 -5.60 7.25
C GLY A 94 -6.26 -5.77 8.23
N LYS A 95 -5.64 -6.95 8.26
CA LYS A 95 -4.44 -7.23 9.07
C LYS A 95 -3.17 -7.39 8.24
N ASN A 96 -3.23 -7.17 6.93
CA ASN A 96 -2.03 -7.11 6.14
C ASN A 96 -1.33 -5.77 6.37
N GLN A 97 -0.01 -5.82 6.52
CA GLN A 97 0.79 -4.61 6.64
C GLN A 97 2.24 -4.84 6.22
N LEU A 98 2.91 -3.76 5.82
CA LEU A 98 4.35 -3.69 5.63
C LEU A 98 4.91 -2.51 6.42
N VAL A 99 5.88 -2.78 7.30
CA VAL A 99 6.54 -1.80 8.16
C VAL A 99 8.00 -1.64 7.77
N LEU A 100 8.44 -0.39 7.67
CA LEU A 100 9.85 0.04 7.57
C LEU A 100 10.15 0.91 8.79
N PHE A 101 10.97 0.42 9.72
CA PHE A 101 11.29 1.12 10.95
C PHE A 101 12.78 1.38 11.07
N HIS A 102 13.17 2.65 11.14
CA HIS A 102 14.55 3.07 11.39
C HIS A 102 14.76 3.23 12.90
N GLU A 103 15.49 2.30 13.51
CA GLU A 103 15.64 2.20 14.97
C GLU A 103 16.20 3.47 15.64
N PRO A 104 17.24 4.16 15.09
CA PRO A 104 17.87 5.29 15.76
C PRO A 104 17.00 6.53 15.83
N THR A 105 16.17 6.78 14.82
CA THR A 105 15.38 8.02 14.70
C THR A 105 13.92 7.80 15.06
N GLY A 106 13.50 6.54 15.13
CA GLY A 106 12.10 6.16 15.33
C GLY A 106 11.24 6.33 14.08
N VAL A 107 11.80 6.77 12.94
CA VAL A 107 11.02 6.95 11.70
C VAL A 107 10.41 5.61 11.29
N CYS A 108 9.10 5.58 11.19
CA CYS A 108 8.31 4.40 10.88
C CYS A 108 7.40 4.70 9.68
N TYR A 109 7.58 3.93 8.61
CA TYR A 109 6.73 3.95 7.44
C TYR A 109 5.91 2.67 7.40
N ASN A 110 4.58 2.79 7.33
CA ASN A 110 3.68 1.64 7.36
C ASN A 110 2.68 1.69 6.21
N PHE A 111 2.36 0.54 5.61
CA PHE A 111 1.31 0.40 4.61
C PHE A 111 0.16 -0.42 5.18
N LEU A 112 -1.04 0.16 5.23
CA LEU A 112 -2.21 -0.41 5.87
C LEU A 112 -3.42 -0.36 4.94
N ALA A 113 -4.20 -1.44 4.89
CA ALA A 113 -5.40 -1.52 4.05
C ALA A 113 -6.44 -0.46 4.41
N VAL A 114 -6.74 -0.29 5.70
CA VAL A 114 -7.79 0.64 6.16
C VAL A 114 -7.40 2.10 5.93
N GLU A 115 -6.12 2.44 6.10
CA GLU A 115 -5.64 3.80 5.80
C GLU A 115 -5.66 4.08 4.29
N ALA A 116 -5.39 3.06 3.46
CA ALA A 116 -5.56 3.18 2.01
C ALA A 116 -7.03 3.42 1.63
N LEU A 117 -7.96 2.68 2.23
CA LEU A 117 -9.41 2.84 1.98
C LEU A 117 -9.97 4.17 2.48
N LYS A 118 -9.45 4.73 3.58
CA LYS A 118 -9.81 6.10 4.00
C LYS A 118 -9.46 7.16 2.96
N GLY A 119 -8.52 6.88 2.05
CA GLY A 119 -8.18 7.73 0.91
C GLY A 119 -9.07 7.52 -0.31
N ALA A 120 -9.98 6.54 -0.31
CA ALA A 120 -10.84 6.20 -1.45
C ALA A 120 -12.10 7.07 -1.55
N HIS A 121 -11.93 8.39 -1.39
CA HIS A 121 -13.00 9.37 -1.48
C HIS A 121 -12.75 10.31 -2.64
N PHE A 122 -13.83 10.77 -3.28
CA PHE A 122 -13.69 11.80 -4.29
C PHE A 122 -13.12 13.07 -3.65
N PRO A 123 -12.16 13.76 -4.30
CA PRO A 123 -11.74 15.05 -3.83
C PRO A 123 -12.95 16.00 -3.80
N PRO A 124 -13.06 16.87 -2.78
CA PRO A 124 -14.12 17.86 -2.75
C PRO A 124 -14.05 18.73 -4.03
N PRO A 125 -15.19 19.05 -4.67
CA PRO A 125 -15.18 19.82 -5.91
C PRO A 125 -14.48 21.17 -5.70
N VAL A 126 -13.44 21.41 -6.50
CA VAL A 126 -12.61 22.63 -6.39
C VAL A 126 -13.32 23.85 -7.01
N SER A 127 -14.27 23.61 -7.92
CA SER A 127 -15.28 24.57 -8.42
C SER A 127 -16.36 23.83 -9.20
N ASP A 128 -17.55 24.43 -9.38
CA ASP A 128 -18.68 23.86 -10.14
C ASP A 128 -18.40 23.57 -11.64
N GLN A 129 -17.20 23.90 -12.14
CA GLN A 129 -16.81 23.79 -13.55
C GLN A 129 -15.56 22.91 -13.78
N ALA A 130 -15.02 22.24 -12.76
CA ALA A 130 -13.81 21.44 -12.90
C ALA A 130 -14.04 20.16 -13.72
N GLU A 131 -13.08 19.78 -14.57
CA GLU A 131 -13.06 18.50 -15.31
C GLU A 131 -13.18 17.28 -14.36
N ASP A 132 -12.73 17.43 -13.11
CA ASP A 132 -12.89 16.46 -12.03
C ASP A 132 -14.38 16.16 -11.71
N ILE A 133 -15.27 17.15 -11.86
CA ILE A 133 -16.71 16.94 -11.72
C ILE A 133 -17.22 16.02 -12.83
N VAL A 134 -16.69 16.12 -14.05
CA VAL A 134 -17.15 15.28 -15.18
C VAL A 134 -16.71 13.83 -15.00
N ALA A 135 -15.49 13.58 -14.52
CA ALA A 135 -15.04 12.22 -14.19
C ALA A 135 -15.84 11.61 -13.02
N ASN A 136 -16.08 12.40 -11.96
CA ASN A 136 -16.91 12.01 -10.81
C ASN A 136 -18.38 11.81 -11.23
N GLN A 137 -18.90 12.63 -12.13
CA GLN A 137 -20.25 12.50 -12.69
C GLN A 137 -20.36 11.30 -13.62
N GLN A 138 -19.36 10.99 -14.45
CA GLN A 138 -19.40 9.80 -15.31
C GLN A 138 -19.46 8.52 -14.48
N LEU A 139 -18.67 8.43 -13.40
CA LEU A 139 -18.71 7.30 -12.46
C LEU A 139 -20.06 7.21 -11.72
N LYS A 140 -20.64 8.35 -11.32
CA LYS A 140 -21.98 8.45 -10.73
C LYS A 140 -23.11 8.09 -11.72
N VAL A 141 -22.97 8.47 -13.00
CA VAL A 141 -23.99 8.27 -14.05
C VAL A 141 -24.04 6.83 -14.55
N SER A 142 -22.91 6.09 -14.57
CA SER A 142 -22.91 4.65 -14.85
C SER A 142 -23.79 3.86 -13.88
N ILE A 143 -23.85 4.28 -12.61
CA ILE A 143 -24.71 3.67 -11.57
C ILE A 143 -26.19 3.93 -11.87
N ALA A 144 -26.53 5.18 -12.21
CA ALA A 144 -27.92 5.57 -12.48
C ALA A 144 -28.52 4.86 -13.71
N LYS A 145 -27.69 4.56 -14.72
CA LYS A 145 -28.14 3.84 -15.93
C LYS A 145 -28.39 2.34 -15.71
N HIS A 146 -27.74 1.71 -14.72
CA HIS A 146 -28.00 0.31 -14.39
C HIS A 146 -29.19 0.10 -13.44
N ASN A 147 -29.62 1.14 -12.72
CA ASN A 147 -30.75 1.09 -11.77
C ASN A 147 -32.09 1.57 -12.35
N THR A 148 -32.31 1.44 -13.66
CA THR A 148 -33.63 1.72 -14.26
C THR A 148 -34.61 0.59 -13.95
N ASN A 149 -35.22 0.66 -12.76
CA ASN A 149 -36.61 0.28 -12.48
C ASN A 149 -36.95 0.66 -11.03
N LYS A 150 -37.15 1.96 -10.76
CA LYS A 150 -38.07 2.50 -9.74
C LYS A 150 -38.05 4.04 -9.76
N GLU A 151 -39.23 4.64 -9.82
CA GLU A 151 -39.47 6.09 -9.89
C GLU A 151 -39.19 6.87 -8.59
N ASP A 152 -38.40 6.34 -7.65
CA ASP A 152 -38.05 7.04 -6.39
C ASP A 152 -36.56 6.80 -6.04
N VAL A 153 -35.65 7.12 -6.96
CA VAL A 153 -34.22 7.13 -6.63
C VAL A 153 -33.95 8.41 -5.84
N LYS A 154 -33.97 8.32 -4.50
CA LYS A 154 -33.24 9.29 -3.68
C LYS A 154 -31.83 9.35 -4.24
N GLU A 155 -31.39 10.53 -4.66
CA GLU A 155 -29.97 10.79 -4.95
C GLU A 155 -29.19 10.34 -3.71
N LEU A 156 -28.64 9.13 -3.76
CA LEU A 156 -27.69 8.67 -2.78
C LEU A 156 -26.49 9.57 -2.98
N ASP A 157 -26.20 10.39 -1.96
CA ASP A 157 -25.00 11.22 -1.92
C ASP A 157 -23.79 10.30 -1.76
N ILE A 158 -23.42 9.62 -2.85
CA ILE A 158 -22.24 8.76 -2.91
C ILE A 158 -21.04 9.70 -2.90
N THR A 159 -20.42 9.80 -1.73
CA THR A 159 -19.24 10.64 -1.47
C THR A 159 -17.92 9.92 -1.74
N TYR A 160 -17.96 8.60 -1.98
CA TYR A 160 -16.77 7.76 -2.14
C TYR A 160 -16.68 7.12 -3.54
N ASP A 161 -15.45 6.79 -3.95
CA ASP A 161 -15.18 6.13 -5.23
C ASP A 161 -15.36 4.62 -5.06
N TRP A 162 -16.39 4.04 -5.72
CA TRP A 162 -16.67 2.60 -5.69
C TRP A 162 -15.60 1.77 -6.42
N THR A 163 -14.69 2.41 -7.15
CA THR A 163 -13.49 1.75 -7.70
C THR A 163 -12.35 1.68 -6.69
N TYR A 164 -12.53 2.21 -5.48
CA TYR A 164 -11.54 2.21 -4.40
C TYR A 164 -10.21 2.88 -4.77
N THR A 165 -10.27 3.90 -5.63
CA THR A 165 -9.10 4.68 -6.03
C THR A 165 -8.57 5.50 -4.87
N THR A 166 -7.29 5.35 -4.54
CA THR A 166 -6.68 6.03 -3.40
C THR A 166 -5.39 6.74 -3.78
N ASP A 167 -5.19 7.94 -3.24
CA ASP A 167 -3.90 8.66 -3.28
C ASP A 167 -3.00 8.32 -2.09
N TYR A 168 -3.30 7.22 -1.38
CA TYR A 168 -2.53 6.77 -0.23
C TYR A 168 -1.08 6.42 -0.60
N LYS A 169 -0.14 7.13 0.03
CA LYS A 169 1.31 6.98 -0.17
C LYS A 169 1.97 6.10 0.89
N GLY A 170 1.24 5.62 1.88
CA GLY A 170 1.78 5.04 3.11
C GLY A 170 1.62 5.99 4.30
N SER A 171 1.58 5.43 5.51
CA SER A 171 1.45 6.14 6.77
C SER A 171 2.83 6.36 7.39
N LEU A 172 3.23 7.61 7.53
CA LEU A 172 4.50 8.02 8.12
C LEU A 172 4.27 8.50 9.55
N GLN A 173 5.02 7.94 10.50
CA GLN A 173 4.99 8.33 11.91
C GLN A 173 6.39 8.20 12.53
N ARG A 174 6.58 8.77 13.72
CA ARG A 174 7.77 8.51 14.54
C ARG A 174 7.35 7.69 15.75
N LEU A 175 8.02 6.57 16.01
CA LEU A 175 7.77 5.68 17.14
C LEU A 175 8.93 5.75 18.14
N THR A 176 8.59 5.74 19.42
CA THR A 176 9.55 5.60 20.51
C THR A 176 9.50 4.16 21.02
N LYS A 177 10.66 3.51 21.10
CA LYS A 177 10.82 2.19 21.70
C LYS A 177 11.09 2.34 23.20
N SER A 178 10.34 1.62 24.04
CA SER A 178 10.64 1.53 25.47
C SER A 178 11.84 0.62 25.74
N GLU A 179 12.58 0.92 26.80
CA GLU A 179 13.69 0.08 27.28
C GLU A 179 13.21 -1.15 28.08
N ASP A 180 11.91 -1.21 28.40
CA ASP A 180 11.31 -2.32 29.12
C ASP A 180 11.27 -3.61 28.29
N SER A 181 11.20 -4.75 28.99
CA SER A 181 10.99 -6.07 28.40
C SER A 181 9.61 -6.61 28.80
N PRO A 182 8.69 -6.86 27.84
CA PRO A 182 8.85 -6.76 26.38
C PRO A 182 8.85 -5.31 25.88
N SER A 183 9.63 -5.02 24.83
CA SER A 183 9.63 -3.69 24.20
C SER A 183 8.23 -3.31 23.72
N THR A 184 7.84 -2.09 24.04
CA THR A 184 6.61 -1.45 23.58
C THR A 184 6.96 -0.28 22.68
N PHE A 185 6.08 0.03 21.74
CA PHE A 185 6.25 1.12 20.79
C PHE A 185 5.08 2.08 20.95
N THR A 186 5.39 3.37 21.11
CA THR A 186 4.37 4.42 21.20
C THR A 186 4.63 5.48 20.15
N THR A 187 3.56 6.05 19.59
CA THR A 187 3.68 7.13 18.62
C THR A 187 4.15 8.40 19.30
N SER A 188 5.24 8.99 18.79
CA SER A 188 5.71 10.30 19.17
C SER A 188 4.84 11.37 18.50
N GLY A 189 4.59 12.47 19.21
CA GLY A 189 3.88 13.63 18.63
C GLY A 189 4.72 14.45 17.64
N VAL A 190 5.96 14.03 17.36
CA VAL A 190 6.86 14.68 16.41
C VAL A 190 6.70 14.06 15.03
N GLU A 191 6.27 14.87 14.07
CA GLU A 191 6.15 14.45 12.67
C GLU A 191 7.53 14.23 12.03
N ALA A 192 7.59 13.34 11.04
CA ALA A 192 8.81 13.16 10.25
C ALA A 192 8.93 14.31 9.24
N ASN A 193 10.16 14.79 9.01
CA ASN A 193 10.41 15.87 8.06
C ASN A 193 10.36 15.32 6.62
N VAL A 194 9.48 15.91 5.80
CA VAL A 194 9.27 15.57 4.40
C VAL A 194 9.49 16.83 3.56
N GLU A 195 10.39 16.75 2.59
CA GLU A 195 10.76 17.86 1.72
C GLU A 195 10.51 17.51 0.26
N VAL A 196 9.98 18.45 -0.51
CA VAL A 196 9.89 18.30 -1.97
C VAL A 196 11.30 18.31 -2.55
N THR A 197 11.59 17.39 -3.46
CA THR A 197 12.92 17.25 -4.05
C THR A 197 12.88 17.12 -5.57
N ARG A 198 14.01 17.45 -6.20
CA ARG A 198 14.27 17.14 -7.62
C ARG A 198 15.10 15.86 -7.80
N GLU A 199 15.61 15.32 -6.71
CA GLU A 199 16.32 14.05 -6.70
C GLU A 199 15.38 12.91 -7.09
N ARG A 200 15.89 11.96 -7.87
CA ARG A 200 15.13 10.84 -8.42
C ARG A 200 15.73 9.52 -7.98
N ILE A 201 14.90 8.50 -7.88
CA ILE A 201 15.33 7.13 -7.65
C ILE A 201 16.23 6.72 -8.81
N ASP A 202 17.46 6.35 -8.48
CA ASP A 202 18.44 5.87 -9.44
C ASP A 202 18.10 4.44 -9.88
N PHE A 203 17.39 4.34 -11.00
CA PHE A 203 17.02 3.05 -11.59
C PHE A 203 18.22 2.27 -12.13
N GLU A 204 19.36 2.91 -12.43
CA GLU A 204 20.55 2.17 -12.88
C GLU A 204 21.12 1.34 -11.74
N LYS A 205 21.16 1.88 -10.52
CA LYS A 205 21.51 1.10 -9.33
C LYS A 205 20.55 -0.05 -9.07
N LEU A 206 19.25 0.14 -9.29
CA LEU A 206 18.26 -0.94 -9.14
C LEU A 206 18.38 -2.06 -10.19
N LYS A 207 19.09 -1.81 -11.31
CA LYS A 207 19.40 -2.84 -12.32
C LYS A 207 20.66 -3.63 -11.98
N GLU A 208 21.50 -3.14 -11.07
CA GLU A 208 22.66 -3.88 -10.60
C GLU A 208 22.21 -5.18 -9.94
N ARG A 209 22.93 -6.26 -10.24
CA ARG A 209 22.58 -7.59 -9.72
C ARG A 209 23.09 -7.74 -8.30
N GLU A 210 22.28 -7.30 -7.35
CA GLU A 210 22.46 -7.62 -5.93
C GLU A 210 21.63 -8.84 -5.52
N PRO A 211 22.12 -9.66 -4.58
CA PRO A 211 21.30 -10.73 -4.01
C PRO A 211 20.13 -10.12 -3.23
N ILE A 212 18.92 -10.60 -3.50
CA ILE A 212 17.75 -10.25 -2.69
C ILE A 212 17.88 -10.99 -1.37
N LEU A 213 18.14 -10.25 -0.29
CA LEU A 213 18.24 -10.80 1.06
C LEU A 213 16.85 -11.12 1.63
N TRP A 214 15.88 -10.26 1.33
CA TRP A 214 14.50 -10.46 1.78
C TRP A 214 13.53 -9.84 0.78
N PHE A 215 12.42 -10.54 0.54
CA PHE A 215 11.36 -10.09 -0.35
C PHE A 215 10.01 -10.43 0.26
N ASP A 216 9.06 -9.52 0.10
CA ASP A 216 7.66 -9.86 0.34
C ASP A 216 6.72 -9.07 -0.59
N ASP A 217 5.52 -9.64 -0.77
CA ASP A 217 4.41 -9.11 -1.54
C ASP A 217 3.14 -9.19 -0.68
N VAL A 218 2.61 -8.02 -0.31
CA VAL A 218 1.54 -7.86 0.68
C VAL A 218 0.33 -7.23 -0.02
N GLY A 219 -0.72 -8.01 -0.24
CA GLY A 219 -2.02 -7.48 -0.71
C GLY A 219 -2.73 -6.73 0.41
N LEU A 220 -3.35 -5.58 0.10
CA LEU A 220 -4.09 -4.76 1.06
C LEU A 220 -5.61 -4.90 0.86
N TYR A 221 -6.08 -4.75 -0.37
CA TYR A 221 -7.46 -5.02 -0.75
C TYR A 221 -7.58 -5.33 -2.25
N GLU A 222 -8.67 -5.98 -2.62
CA GLU A 222 -9.04 -6.33 -3.99
C GLU A 222 -10.57 -6.34 -4.15
N ASP A 223 -11.05 -6.00 -5.35
CA ASP A 223 -12.46 -5.98 -5.73
C ASP A 223 -12.61 -6.29 -7.23
N GLU A 224 -13.65 -7.04 -7.62
CA GLU A 224 -13.95 -7.36 -9.02
C GLU A 224 -14.92 -6.36 -9.67
N LEU A 225 -15.26 -5.27 -8.98
CA LEU A 225 -16.08 -4.18 -9.50
C LEU A 225 -17.44 -4.69 -10.02
N HIS A 226 -18.03 -5.68 -9.37
CA HIS A 226 -19.23 -6.40 -9.80
C HIS A 226 -19.10 -6.96 -11.23
N ASP A 227 -18.00 -7.67 -11.52
CA ASP A 227 -17.64 -8.22 -12.84
C ASP A 227 -17.40 -7.18 -13.95
N HIS A 228 -17.36 -5.89 -13.62
CA HIS A 228 -17.06 -4.82 -14.58
C HIS A 228 -15.57 -4.50 -14.68
N GLY A 229 -14.71 -5.19 -13.94
CA GLY A 229 -13.30 -4.88 -13.94
C GLY A 229 -12.54 -5.50 -12.78
N THR A 230 -11.53 -4.78 -12.31
CA THR A 230 -10.79 -5.13 -11.10
C THR A 230 -10.19 -3.88 -10.48
N SER A 231 -10.11 -3.85 -9.16
CA SER A 231 -9.39 -2.86 -8.38
C SER A 231 -8.58 -3.59 -7.32
N ALA A 232 -7.28 -3.34 -7.26
CA ALA A 232 -6.39 -4.02 -6.33
C ALA A 232 -5.28 -3.11 -5.84
N MET A 233 -4.96 -3.19 -4.55
CA MET A 233 -3.82 -2.53 -3.95
C MET A 233 -2.89 -3.53 -3.27
N SER A 234 -1.61 -3.48 -3.62
CA SER A 234 -0.56 -4.32 -3.03
C SER A 234 0.72 -3.53 -2.81
N VAL A 235 1.55 -4.00 -1.88
CA VAL A 235 2.86 -3.43 -1.60
C VAL A 235 3.93 -4.51 -1.62
N LYS A 236 4.97 -4.27 -2.43
CA LYS A 236 6.11 -5.18 -2.61
C LYS A 236 7.37 -4.53 -2.08
N VAL A 237 8.26 -5.33 -1.50
CA VAL A 237 9.52 -4.88 -0.93
C VAL A 237 10.65 -5.82 -1.31
N ARG A 238 11.79 -5.24 -1.67
CA ARG A 238 13.06 -5.94 -1.92
C ARG A 238 14.13 -5.31 -1.04
N VAL A 239 14.77 -6.14 -0.21
CA VAL A 239 15.90 -5.74 0.63
C VAL A 239 17.17 -6.35 0.05
N MET A 240 18.14 -5.50 -0.22
CA MET A 240 19.44 -5.82 -0.79
C MET A 240 20.54 -5.43 0.22
N PRO A 241 21.79 -5.87 0.05
CA PRO A 241 22.89 -5.44 0.90
C PRO A 241 23.09 -3.93 0.96
N SER A 242 22.91 -3.22 -0.18
CA SER A 242 23.11 -1.77 -0.27
C SER A 242 21.94 -0.92 0.22
N GLY A 243 20.72 -1.48 0.27
CA GLY A 243 19.51 -0.70 0.53
C GLY A 243 18.23 -1.49 0.34
N PHE A 244 17.10 -0.81 0.25
CA PHE A 244 15.82 -1.43 -0.04
C PHE A 244 15.01 -0.62 -1.05
N TYR A 245 14.11 -1.32 -1.75
CA TYR A 245 13.15 -0.75 -2.67
C TYR A 245 11.75 -1.25 -2.35
N VAL A 246 10.78 -0.33 -2.27
CA VAL A 246 9.37 -0.63 -2.07
C VAL A 246 8.56 -0.09 -3.24
N LEU A 247 7.60 -0.89 -3.70
CA LEU A 247 6.61 -0.51 -4.70
C LEU A 247 5.22 -0.79 -4.12
N SER A 248 4.54 0.27 -3.72
CA SER A 248 3.10 0.24 -3.45
C SER A 248 2.38 0.57 -4.74
N ARG A 249 1.44 -0.29 -5.13
CA ARG A 249 0.75 -0.21 -6.41
C ARG A 249 -0.74 -0.42 -6.20
N TYR A 250 -1.51 0.61 -6.56
CA TYR A 250 -2.93 0.51 -6.80
C TYR A 250 -3.16 0.40 -8.32
N TRP A 251 -3.89 -0.63 -8.72
CA TRP A 251 -4.26 -0.89 -10.10
C TRP A 251 -5.77 -1.00 -10.21
N MET A 252 -6.34 -0.25 -11.15
CA MET A 252 -7.75 -0.35 -11.47
C MET A 252 -7.95 -0.43 -12.97
N ARG A 253 -8.80 -1.37 -13.36
CA ARG A 253 -9.27 -1.54 -14.73
C ARG A 253 -10.78 -1.58 -14.66
N LEU A 254 -11.43 -0.60 -15.28
CA LEU A 254 -12.84 -0.63 -15.56
C LEU A 254 -13.00 -1.00 -17.03
N ASP A 255 -13.52 -2.20 -17.29
CA ASP A 255 -13.49 -2.83 -18.60
C ASP A 255 -14.11 -1.93 -19.67
N HIS A 256 -13.38 -1.74 -20.77
CA HIS A 256 -13.76 -0.86 -21.88
C HIS A 256 -13.92 0.63 -21.55
N VAL A 257 -13.71 1.06 -20.30
CA VAL A 257 -13.80 2.47 -19.90
C VAL A 257 -12.40 3.07 -19.68
N VAL A 258 -11.72 2.66 -18.62
CA VAL A 258 -10.48 3.33 -18.17
C VAL A 258 -9.55 2.35 -17.45
N VAL A 259 -8.26 2.62 -17.56
CA VAL A 259 -7.21 1.98 -16.77
C VAL A 259 -6.48 3.03 -15.96
N ARG A 260 -6.33 2.78 -14.66
CA ARG A 260 -5.71 3.67 -13.69
C ARG A 260 -4.63 2.94 -12.90
N LEU A 261 -3.51 3.62 -12.67
CA LEU A 261 -2.37 3.08 -11.96
C LEU A 261 -1.79 4.17 -11.05
N HIS A 262 -1.86 3.95 -9.75
CA HIS A 262 -1.19 4.79 -8.76
C HIS A 262 -0.03 4.01 -8.16
N GLU A 263 1.16 4.60 -8.19
CA GLU A 263 2.38 3.95 -7.69
C GLU A 263 3.08 4.86 -6.71
N THR A 264 3.40 4.33 -5.54
CA THR A 264 4.37 4.94 -4.61
C THR A 264 5.61 4.08 -4.58
N ARG A 265 6.73 4.64 -5.01
CA ARG A 265 8.05 4.01 -4.99
C ARG A 265 8.86 4.60 -3.86
N ILE A 266 9.51 3.73 -3.09
CA ILE A 266 10.43 4.15 -2.04
C ILE A 266 11.77 3.49 -2.28
N HIS A 267 12.84 4.27 -2.17
CA HIS A 267 14.19 3.76 -2.26
C HIS A 267 15.06 4.40 -1.18
N HIS A 268 15.80 3.56 -0.47
CA HIS A 268 16.76 3.98 0.54
C HIS A 268 18.06 3.23 0.32
N LEU A 269 19.17 3.97 0.31
CA LEU A 269 20.51 3.42 0.36
C LEU A 269 20.99 3.49 1.81
N PHE A 270 21.45 2.38 2.35
CA PHE A 270 21.92 2.36 3.73
C PHE A 270 23.10 3.33 3.92
N GLY A 271 23.09 4.05 5.04
CA GLY A 271 24.08 5.07 5.35
C GLY A 271 23.74 6.48 4.85
N THR A 272 22.68 6.66 4.06
CA THR A 272 22.12 7.99 3.79
C THR A 272 21.22 8.45 4.93
N ASP A 273 21.06 9.76 5.09
CA ASP A 273 20.23 10.40 6.12
C ASP A 273 18.76 10.59 5.69
N HIS A 274 18.35 9.98 4.59
CA HIS A 274 17.02 10.11 4.02
C HIS A 274 16.67 8.94 3.09
N PHE A 275 15.39 8.80 2.77
CA PHE A 275 14.92 7.97 1.67
C PHE A 275 14.10 8.81 0.68
N LEU A 276 14.05 8.36 -0.57
CA LEU A 276 13.25 8.99 -1.62
C LEU A 276 11.90 8.32 -1.70
N ARG A 277 10.85 9.13 -1.85
CA ARG A 277 9.46 8.72 -2.11
C ARG A 277 8.99 9.37 -3.40
N GLU A 278 8.68 8.56 -4.40
CA GLU A 278 8.11 9.02 -5.67
C GLU A 278 6.68 8.49 -5.81
N TYR A 279 5.72 9.40 -5.91
CA TYR A 279 4.33 9.08 -6.20
C TYR A 279 4.03 9.43 -7.66
N THR A 280 3.35 8.53 -8.37
CA THR A 280 2.85 8.80 -9.73
C THR A 280 1.43 8.30 -9.91
N ARG A 281 0.57 9.14 -10.49
CA ARG A 281 -0.77 8.80 -10.97
C ARG A 281 -0.76 8.70 -12.48
N LYS A 282 -1.19 7.57 -13.03
CA LYS A 282 -1.29 7.33 -14.46
C LYS A 282 -2.70 6.88 -14.81
N GLU A 283 -3.21 7.37 -15.95
CA GLU A 283 -4.55 7.04 -16.39
C GLU A 283 -4.72 7.21 -17.90
N GLU A 284 -5.37 6.24 -18.54
CA GLU A 284 -5.77 6.30 -19.94
C GLU A 284 -7.12 5.60 -20.17
N GLN A 285 -7.89 6.13 -21.12
CA GLN A 285 -9.13 5.49 -21.57
C GLN A 285 -8.85 4.37 -22.58
N PHE A 286 -9.68 3.32 -22.55
CA PHE A 286 -9.51 2.20 -23.47
C PHE A 286 -9.70 2.58 -24.94
N ASP A 287 -10.64 3.47 -25.25
CA ASP A 287 -10.85 3.97 -26.61
C ASP A 287 -9.59 4.62 -27.19
N THR A 288 -8.88 5.41 -26.36
CA THR A 288 -7.59 5.99 -26.73
C THR A 288 -6.54 4.90 -26.98
N LEU A 289 -6.45 3.90 -26.10
CA LEU A 289 -5.51 2.78 -26.27
C LEU A 289 -5.78 1.99 -27.56
N PHE A 290 -7.05 1.73 -27.87
CA PHE A 290 -7.43 1.00 -29.08
C PHE A 290 -7.18 1.79 -30.34
N SER A 291 -7.39 3.12 -30.32
CA SER A 291 -7.07 3.98 -31.46
C SER A 291 -5.56 4.01 -31.76
N LYS A 292 -4.71 3.84 -30.73
CA LYS A 292 -3.26 3.68 -30.84
C LYS A 292 -2.82 2.28 -31.28
N GLY A 293 -3.76 1.36 -31.51
CA GLY A 293 -3.49 0.00 -32.00
C GLY A 293 -3.14 -1.03 -30.91
N HIS A 294 -3.35 -0.70 -29.63
CA HIS A 294 -3.11 -1.65 -28.54
C HIS A 294 -4.17 -2.77 -28.50
N PRO A 295 -3.87 -3.92 -27.85
CA PRO A 295 -4.77 -5.07 -27.81
C PRO A 295 -6.16 -4.70 -27.29
N LYS A 296 -7.21 -5.26 -27.89
CA LYS A 296 -8.60 -5.01 -27.48
C LYS A 296 -9.11 -5.96 -26.38
N SER A 297 -8.41 -7.07 -26.15
CA SER A 297 -8.82 -8.03 -25.11
C SER A 297 -8.40 -7.53 -23.73
N MET A 298 -9.38 -7.45 -22.82
CA MET A 298 -9.20 -7.00 -21.42
C MET A 298 -8.25 -7.91 -20.64
N ALA A 299 -8.19 -9.19 -21.01
CA ALA A 299 -7.28 -10.16 -20.40
C ALA A 299 -5.80 -9.74 -20.48
N ASN A 300 -5.40 -9.02 -21.53
CA ASN A 300 -4.03 -8.52 -21.64
C ASN A 300 -3.69 -7.53 -20.53
N TYR A 301 -4.64 -6.65 -20.19
CA TYR A 301 -4.48 -5.61 -19.18
C TYR A 301 -4.55 -6.16 -17.75
N THR A 302 -4.52 -7.48 -17.54
CA THR A 302 -4.23 -8.07 -16.23
C THR A 302 -2.73 -7.99 -15.88
N ASN A 303 -1.85 -7.98 -16.89
CA ASN A 303 -0.41 -7.89 -16.69
C ASN A 303 0.02 -6.42 -16.58
N ILE A 304 -0.01 -5.90 -15.36
CA ILE A 304 0.30 -4.50 -15.08
C ILE A 304 1.69 -4.11 -15.60
N ASP A 305 2.69 -4.98 -15.44
CA ASP A 305 4.07 -4.66 -15.82
C ASP A 305 4.23 -4.49 -17.34
N THR A 306 3.42 -5.20 -18.11
CA THR A 306 3.38 -5.08 -19.57
C THR A 306 2.68 -3.79 -20.01
N PHE A 307 1.61 -3.36 -19.34
CA PHE A 307 0.75 -2.28 -19.84
C PHE A 307 0.95 -0.91 -19.15
N GLN A 308 1.64 -0.87 -18.01
CA GLN A 308 1.86 0.37 -17.23
C GLN A 308 2.53 1.51 -18.03
N HIS A 309 3.33 1.18 -19.05
CA HIS A 309 4.08 2.16 -19.84
C HIS A 309 3.23 2.86 -20.89
N LEU A 310 2.04 2.33 -21.19
CA LEU A 310 1.08 2.94 -22.12
C LEU A 310 0.27 4.07 -21.46
N LEU A 311 0.25 4.10 -20.13
CA LEU A 311 -0.54 5.06 -19.37
C LEU A 311 0.27 6.37 -19.19
N PRO A 312 -0.25 7.52 -19.65
CA PRO A 312 0.41 8.80 -19.42
C PRO A 312 0.34 9.18 -17.95
N VAL A 313 1.42 9.80 -17.45
CA VAL A 313 1.49 10.34 -16.09
C VAL A 313 0.64 11.60 -16.01
N ARG A 314 -0.38 11.58 -15.15
CA ARG A 314 -1.27 12.71 -14.86
C ARG A 314 -0.76 13.57 -13.71
N GLU A 315 -0.12 12.93 -12.73
CA GLU A 315 0.46 13.60 -11.57
C GLU A 315 1.74 12.88 -11.16
N ALA A 316 2.75 13.64 -10.72
CA ALA A 316 3.93 13.10 -10.09
C ALA A 316 4.39 13.98 -8.93
N VAL A 317 4.69 13.37 -7.79
CA VAL A 317 5.18 14.03 -6.58
C VAL A 317 6.46 13.34 -6.14
N PHE A 318 7.50 14.13 -5.90
CA PHE A 318 8.83 13.64 -5.53
C PHE A 318 9.25 14.26 -4.21
N GLU A 319 9.49 13.40 -3.22
CA GLU A 319 9.73 13.80 -1.85
C GLU A 319 10.94 13.07 -1.29
N LYS A 320 11.61 13.74 -0.36
CA LYS A 320 12.66 13.19 0.48
C LYS A 320 12.14 13.14 1.91
N VAL A 321 12.25 11.98 2.56
CA VAL A 321 11.90 11.81 3.98
C VAL A 321 13.19 11.71 4.77
N LEU A 322 13.40 12.66 5.69
CA LEU A 322 14.64 12.77 6.45
C LEU A 322 14.65 11.88 7.69
N LEU A 323 15.82 11.35 8.01
CA LEU A 323 16.11 10.45 9.14
C LEU A 323 16.89 11.18 10.24
N HIS A 324 16.43 12.36 10.68
CA HIS A 324 16.99 13.07 11.84
C HIS A 324 15.90 13.64 12.74
#